data_AF-A0A967I333-F1
#
_entry.id   AF-A0A967I333-F1
#
_cell.length_a   1.000
_cell.length_b   1.000
_cell.length_c   1.000
_cell.angle_alpha   90.00
_cell.angle_beta   90.00
_cell.angle_gamma   90.00
#
_symmetry.space_group_name_H-M   'P 1'
#
loop_
_entity.id
_entity.type
_entity.pdbx_description
1 polymer ?
#
loop_
_entity_poly.entity_id
_entity_poly.type
_entity_poly.pdbx_seq_one_letter_code
_entity_poly.pdbx_strand_id
1 'polypeptide(L)' 'VDKKKQGDEGIKIAIEQIQEVREMKGIKGIHVMAIEWEERVEEICSGAGLLPRPEV' A
#
# COMPACT_ATOMS: atom_id res chain seq x y z
N VAL A 1 12.39 5.26 -14.58
CA VAL A 1 12.34 3.82 -14.21
C VAL A 1 12.34 2.98 -15.48
N ASP A 2 13.15 1.94 -15.56
CA ASP A 2 13.10 0.97 -16.67
C ASP A 2 11.70 0.33 -16.77
N LYS A 3 11.24 -0.02 -17.97
CA LYS A 3 9.90 -0.61 -18.20
C LYS A 3 9.64 -1.83 -17.31
N LYS A 4 10.66 -2.66 -17.07
CA LYS A 4 10.57 -3.86 -16.22
C LYS A 4 10.42 -3.55 -14.72
N LYS A 5 10.78 -2.33 -14.29
CA LYS A 5 10.78 -1.88 -12.88
C LYS A 5 9.62 -0.94 -12.54
N GLN A 6 8.76 -0.62 -13.51
CA GLN A 6 7.65 0.31 -13.29
C GLN A 6 6.64 -0.21 -12.25
N GLY A 7 6.39 -1.53 -12.24
CA GLY A 7 5.53 -2.15 -11.23
C GLY A 7 6.07 -1.98 -9.82
N ASP A 8 7.35 -2.30 -9.62
CA ASP A 8 8.03 -2.19 -8.32
C ASP A 8 8.05 -0.73 -7.81
N GLU A 9 8.29 0.24 -8.70
CA GLU A 9 8.23 1.65 -8.35
C GLU A 9 6.81 2.10 -7.99
N GLY A 10 5.78 1.59 -8.70
CA GLY A 10 4.38 1.85 -8.37
C GLY A 10 4.00 1.33 -6.98
N ILE A 11 4.47 0.14 -6.62
CA ILE A 11 4.28 -0.46 -5.29
C ILE A 11 4.98 0.41 -4.22
N LYS A 12 6.21 0.83 -4.48
CA LYS A 12 6.96 1.72 -3.58
C LYS A 12 6.22 3.04 -3.35
N ILE A 13 5.75 3.69 -4.42
CA ILE A 13 4.98 4.93 -4.34
C ILE A 13 3.69 4.72 -3.54
N ALA A 14 2.97 3.62 -3.77
CA ALA A 14 1.75 3.31 -3.02
C ALA A 14 2.03 3.17 -1.51
N ILE A 15 3.12 2.49 -1.14
CA ILE A 15 3.54 2.33 0.26
C ILE A 15 3.87 3.69 0.89
N GLU A 16 4.70 4.50 0.23
CA GLU A 16 5.07 5.85 0.69
C GLU A 16 3.82 6.72 0.90
N GLN A 17 2.92 6.73 -0.08
CA GLN A 17 1.69 7.52 -0.01
C GLN A 17 0.76 7.05 1.12
N ILE A 18 0.66 5.74 1.36
CA ILE A 18 -0.10 5.21 2.50
C ILE A 18 0.50 5.69 3.81
N GLN A 19 1.82 5.67 3.96
CA GLN A 19 2.51 6.11 5.19
C GLN A 19 2.23 7.59 5.45
N GLU A 20 2.39 8.45 4.45
CA GLU A 20 2.10 9.89 4.57
C GLU A 20 0.63 10.16 4.92
N VAL A 21 -0.32 9.51 4.24
CA VAL A 21 -1.75 9.70 4.50
C VAL A 21 -2.12 9.25 5.91
N ARG A 22 -1.50 8.18 6.44
CA ARG A 22 -1.76 7.70 7.80
C ARG A 22 -1.33 8.67 8.89
N GLU A 23 -0.36 9.54 8.63
CA GLU A 23 0.06 10.58 9.58
C GLU A 23 -0.94 11.75 9.65
N MET A 24 -1.85 11.86 8.66
CA MET A 24 -2.86 12.91 8.64
C MET A 24 -3.92 12.72 9.72
N LYS A 25 -4.22 13.80 10.46
CA LYS A 25 -5.23 13.79 11.52
C LYS A 25 -6.61 13.41 10.96
N GLY A 26 -7.21 12.37 11.54
CA GLY A 26 -8.59 11.96 11.25
C GLY A 26 -8.72 10.76 10.31
N ILE A 27 -7.61 10.28 9.72
CA ILE A 27 -7.60 9.04 8.94
C ILE A 27 -7.72 7.84 9.89
N LYS A 28 -8.65 6.92 9.59
CA LYS A 28 -8.93 5.72 10.40
C LYS A 28 -8.62 4.41 9.68
N GLY A 29 -8.27 4.47 8.41
CA GLY A 29 -8.04 3.30 7.58
C GLY A 29 -7.81 3.66 6.13
N ILE A 30 -7.40 2.67 5.36
CA ILE A 30 -7.06 2.78 3.95
C ILE A 30 -7.86 1.72 3.19
N HIS A 31 -8.42 2.09 2.04
CA HIS A 31 -9.01 1.15 1.09
C HIS A 31 -8.04 0.96 -0.06
N VAL A 32 -7.57 -0.28 -0.27
CA VAL A 32 -6.67 -0.64 -1.38
C VAL A 32 -7.49 -1.37 -2.44
N MET A 33 -7.44 -0.88 -3.68
CA MET A 33 -8.15 -1.47 -4.82
C MET A 33 -7.15 -2.18 -5.73
N ALA A 34 -7.40 -3.46 -6.01
CA ALA A 34 -6.44 -4.32 -6.68
C ALA A 34 -6.42 -4.21 -8.22
N ILE A 35 -7.55 -3.88 -8.85
CA ILE A 35 -7.81 -3.92 -10.31
C ILE A 35 -6.86 -4.86 -11.08
N GLU A 36 -7.21 -6.15 -11.13
CA GLU A 36 -6.45 -7.20 -11.85
C GLU A 36 -5.01 -7.41 -11.34
N TRP A 37 -4.72 -6.99 -10.11
CA TRP A 37 -3.40 -7.10 -9.47
C TRP A 37 -3.49 -7.54 -7.99
N GLU A 38 -4.36 -8.50 -7.72
CA GLU A 38 -4.70 -9.00 -6.38
C GLU A 38 -3.47 -9.48 -5.60
N GLU A 39 -2.49 -10.09 -6.26
CA GLU A 39 -1.28 -10.61 -5.63
C GLU A 39 -0.40 -9.50 -5.04
N ARG A 40 -0.50 -8.27 -5.56
CA ARG A 40 0.30 -7.13 -5.05
C ARG A 40 -0.35 -6.43 -3.87
N VAL A 41 -1.65 -6.66 -3.63
CA VAL A 41 -2.34 -6.08 -2.48
C VAL A 41 -1.68 -6.50 -1.18
N GLU A 42 -1.31 -7.78 -1.05
CA GLU A 42 -0.62 -8.29 0.14
C GLU A 42 0.74 -7.64 0.34
N GLU A 43 1.51 -7.46 -0.74
CA GLU A 43 2.82 -6.81 -0.72
C GLU A 43 2.71 -5.34 -0.27
N ILE A 44 1.77 -4.58 -0.85
CA ILE A 44 1.52 -3.18 -0.49
C ILE A 44 1.07 -3.08 0.96
N CYS A 45 0.11 -3.91 1.38
CA CYS A 45 -0.42 -3.85 2.74
C CYS A 45 0.62 -4.25 3.80
N SER A 46 1.46 -5.23 3.51
CA SER A 46 2.56 -5.65 4.39
C SER A 46 3.65 -4.58 4.46
N GLY A 47 4.08 -4.06 3.30
CA GLY A 47 5.09 -3.01 3.22
C GLY A 47 4.65 -1.68 3.85
N ALA A 48 3.35 -1.38 3.81
CA ALA A 48 2.77 -0.20 4.46
C ALA A 48 2.43 -0.41 5.95
N GLY A 49 2.72 -1.58 6.52
CA GLY A 49 2.42 -1.90 7.92
C GLY A 49 0.93 -1.85 8.26
N LEU A 50 0.08 -2.27 7.31
CA LEU A 50 -1.37 -2.45 7.50
C LEU A 50 -1.71 -3.87 7.96
N LEU A 51 -0.74 -4.79 7.90
CA LEU A 51 -0.83 -6.17 8.38
C LEU A 51 0.22 -6.41 9.50
N PRO A 52 -0.06 -7.29 10.48
CA PRO A 52 -1.34 -7.95 10.72
C PRO A 52 -2.43 -6.94 11.13
N ARG A 53 -3.69 -7.30 10.89
CA ARG A 53 -4.80 -6.45 11.32
C ARG A 53 -4.89 -6.45 12.85
N PRO A 54 -5.30 -5.33 13.48
CA PRO A 54 -5.54 -5.29 14.91
C PRO A 54 -6.56 -6.35 15.32
N GLU A 55 -6.26 -7.09 16.39
CA GLU A 55 -7.23 -7.94 17.07
C GLU A 55 -8.22 -7.02 17.78
N VAL A 56 -9.50 -7.13 17.41
CA VAL A 56 -10.61 -6.37 18.00
C VAL A 56 -11.25 -7.11 19.16
#